data_AF-A0A538LAZ6-F1
#
_entry.id   AF-A0A538LAZ6-F1
#
_cell.length_a   1.000
_cell.length_b   1.000
_cell.length_c   1.000
_cell.angle_alpha   90.00
_cell.angle_beta   90.00
_cell.angle_gamma   90.00
#
_symmetry.space_group_name_H-M   'P 1'
#
loop_
_entity.id
_entity.type
_entity.pdbx_description
1 polymer ?
#
loop_
_entity_poly.entity_id
_entity_poly.type
_entity_poly.pdbx_seq_one_letter_code
_entity_poly.pdbx_strand_id
1 'polypeptide(L)'
;MEERPRTGHLSIVGLNVASSGASSVGVHRRNPADANDEPSSHTRTRGRLAHFRRRAGEPRAGGRSPRVTRSAKPGRLDWGDLVRLAERGHEIGGHTESHAALTEIPLEQARQEIARDRDALTSRGLDPSSFAYPYGKFTDEIADLVRALGYAAARGVGGVVETVPPLNPYQLRTPHSARTWTTADHLAGLTLAAQHEEGWLILPFHHIGHDRGSTYTTQPGQFTAYLDWLVERDMPVIPVREVIARAN
;
A
#
# COMPACT_ATOMS: atom_id res chain seq x y z
N MET A 1 20.11 -22.75 -33.58
CA MET A 1 20.30 -22.53 -32.14
C MET A 1 19.51 -21.27 -31.82
N GLU A 2 18.26 -21.46 -31.46
CA GLU A 2 17.28 -20.37 -31.35
C GLU A 2 17.30 -19.88 -29.90
N GLU A 3 17.77 -18.64 -29.70
CA GLU A 3 17.75 -17.97 -28.40
C GLU A 3 16.30 -17.84 -27.94
N ARG A 4 15.93 -18.64 -26.94
CA ARG A 4 14.69 -18.40 -26.20
C ARG A 4 14.82 -17.04 -25.51
N PRO A 5 13.81 -16.15 -25.62
CA PRO A 5 13.81 -14.92 -24.85
C PRO A 5 13.82 -15.29 -23.37
N ARG A 6 14.75 -14.70 -22.62
CA ARG A 6 14.80 -14.82 -21.16
C ARG A 6 13.48 -14.27 -20.62
N THR A 7 12.60 -15.15 -20.17
CA THR A 7 11.44 -14.79 -19.36
C THR A 7 11.99 -14.09 -18.10
N GLY A 8 11.82 -12.78 -18.06
CA GLY A 8 12.22 -11.95 -16.94
C GLY A 8 11.63 -12.52 -15.66
N HIS A 9 12.48 -12.78 -14.68
CA HIS A 9 12.09 -13.23 -13.35
C HIS A 9 11.28 -12.11 -12.71
N LEU A 10 9.96 -12.25 -12.68
CA LEU A 10 9.06 -11.19 -12.21
C LEU A 10 8.73 -11.41 -10.74
N SER A 11 9.53 -10.82 -9.86
CA SER A 11 9.24 -10.78 -8.41
C SER A 11 8.42 -9.57 -8.09
N ILE A 12 7.12 -9.76 -7.90
CA ILE A 12 6.20 -8.66 -7.68
C ILE A 12 6.11 -8.35 -6.18
N VAL A 13 6.26 -7.08 -5.78
CA VAL A 13 5.96 -6.64 -4.42
C VAL A 13 4.61 -5.94 -4.39
N GLY A 14 3.65 -6.51 -3.65
CA GLY A 14 2.33 -5.93 -3.42
C GLY A 14 2.31 -5.04 -2.17
N LEU A 15 1.93 -3.77 -2.33
CA LEU A 15 1.64 -2.87 -1.21
C LEU A 15 0.13 -2.65 -1.10
N ASN A 16 -0.45 -3.00 0.04
CA ASN A 16 -1.86 -2.76 0.35
C ASN A 16 -1.98 -1.75 1.50
N VAL A 17 -2.75 -0.69 1.29
CA VAL A 17 -3.20 0.19 2.37
C VAL A 17 -4.64 -0.21 2.71
N ALA A 18 -4.82 -0.86 3.87
CA ALA A 18 -6.11 -1.44 4.25
C ALA A 18 -6.84 -0.53 5.26
N SER A 19 -7.99 0.03 4.93
CA SER A 19 -8.67 0.96 5.85
C SER A 19 -9.48 0.23 6.90
N SER A 20 -9.30 0.54 8.20
CA SER A 20 -10.36 0.29 9.19
C SER A 20 -10.92 1.61 9.71
N GLY A 21 -12.12 2.00 9.26
CA GLY A 21 -12.85 3.17 9.78
C GLY A 21 -12.03 4.47 9.93
N ALA A 22 -11.11 4.76 8.99
CA ALA A 22 -10.00 5.73 9.08
C ALA A 22 -8.77 5.25 9.90
N SER A 23 -8.24 4.07 9.59
CA SER A 23 -7.00 3.53 10.18
C SER A 23 -6.26 2.64 9.18
N SER A 24 -5.22 3.17 8.53
CA SER A 24 -3.88 2.54 8.42
C SER A 24 -2.96 3.43 7.58
N VAL A 25 -1.66 3.45 7.95
CA VAL A 25 -0.50 4.04 7.23
C VAL A 25 -0.26 5.57 7.35
N GLY A 26 0.17 6.04 8.52
CA GLY A 26 0.67 7.41 8.68
C GLY A 26 2.00 7.69 7.96
N VAL A 27 2.08 8.81 7.23
CA VAL A 27 3.34 9.48 6.85
C VAL A 27 3.34 10.87 7.50
N HIS A 28 4.27 11.13 8.42
CA HIS A 28 4.43 12.46 9.01
C HIS A 28 5.33 13.32 8.11
N ARG A 29 4.86 14.52 7.73
CA ARG A 29 5.68 15.51 7.00
C ARG A 29 6.60 16.26 7.97
N ARG A 30 7.81 16.60 7.49
CA ARG A 30 8.79 17.43 8.19
C ARG A 30 8.22 18.80 8.58
N ASN A 31 8.66 19.30 9.73
CA ASN A 31 8.44 20.65 10.24
C ASN A 31 9.31 21.65 9.43
N PRO A 32 8.79 22.79 8.93
CA PRO A 32 9.56 23.69 8.05
C PRO A 32 10.50 24.66 8.80
N ALA A 33 11.04 24.28 9.96
CA ALA A 33 11.88 25.17 10.77
C ALA A 33 13.40 24.96 10.62
N ASP A 34 13.87 23.92 9.91
CA ASP A 34 15.31 23.61 9.78
C ASP A 34 15.80 23.74 8.33
N ALA A 35 15.71 24.94 7.76
CA ALA A 35 16.33 25.26 6.47
C ALA A 35 17.08 26.59 6.56
N ASN A 36 18.24 26.57 7.21
CA ASN A 36 19.30 27.53 6.99
C ASN A 36 20.63 26.78 7.07
N ASP A 37 21.16 26.40 5.91
CA ASP A 37 22.60 26.44 5.65
C ASP A 37 22.83 26.38 4.13
N GLU A 38 23.36 27.49 3.62
CA GLU A 38 24.00 27.60 2.31
C GLU A 38 25.33 26.83 2.30
N PRO A 39 25.84 26.42 1.11
CA PRO A 39 27.05 27.10 0.69
C PRO A 39 27.12 27.43 -0.80
N SER A 40 27.90 28.48 -1.05
CA SER A 40 28.01 29.21 -2.30
C SER A 40 29.00 28.60 -3.31
N SER A 41 28.70 28.88 -4.60
CA SER A 41 29.62 29.10 -5.74
C SER A 41 30.34 27.91 -6.39
N HIS A 42 30.12 27.71 -7.71
CA HIS A 42 31.08 28.01 -8.80
C HIS A 42 30.46 27.75 -10.22
N THR A 43 30.28 28.85 -10.95
CA THR A 43 30.50 29.15 -12.38
C THR A 43 30.22 28.15 -13.54
N ARG A 44 29.22 28.55 -14.38
CA ARG A 44 29.03 28.51 -15.86
C ARG A 44 29.55 27.31 -16.68
N THR A 45 28.76 26.79 -17.64
CA THR A 45 28.76 27.25 -19.06
C THR A 45 27.48 26.86 -19.84
N ARG A 46 27.21 27.63 -20.90
CA ARG A 46 25.99 27.81 -21.71
C ARG A 46 25.57 26.62 -22.60
N GLY A 47 24.25 26.49 -22.82
CA GLY A 47 23.63 25.83 -23.97
C GLY A 47 22.19 26.32 -24.20
N ARG A 48 21.99 27.14 -25.24
CA ARG A 48 20.71 27.54 -25.89
C ARG A 48 19.99 26.29 -26.46
N LEU A 49 18.70 26.19 -26.82
CA LEU A 49 17.52 27.04 -27.04
C LEU A 49 16.38 26.03 -27.36
N ALA A 50 15.15 26.24 -26.87
CA ALA A 50 13.93 25.91 -27.62
C ALA A 50 12.72 26.59 -26.97
N HIS A 51 12.13 27.52 -27.72
CA HIS A 51 10.95 28.28 -27.35
C HIS A 51 9.68 27.43 -27.42
N PHE A 52 8.83 27.48 -26.39
CA PHE A 52 7.40 27.24 -26.54
C PHE A 52 6.63 28.38 -25.85
N ARG A 53 6.16 29.33 -26.65
CA ARG A 53 5.22 30.39 -26.22
C ARG A 53 3.85 29.76 -25.99
N ARG A 54 3.30 29.85 -24.77
CA ARG A 54 1.85 29.75 -24.55
C ARG A 54 1.25 31.15 -24.39
N ARG A 55 0.16 31.39 -25.11
CA ARG A 55 -0.68 32.58 -25.03
C ARG A 55 -1.39 32.65 -23.68
N ALA A 56 -1.55 33.87 -23.18
CA ALA A 56 -2.33 34.21 -22.00
C ALA A 56 -3.82 34.38 -22.34
N GLY A 57 -4.68 34.02 -21.38
CA GLY A 57 -6.03 34.59 -21.26
C GLY A 57 -7.17 33.59 -21.39
N GLU A 58 -7.53 32.89 -20.30
CA GLU A 58 -8.92 32.57 -19.93
C GLU A 58 -9.05 32.45 -18.39
N PRO A 59 -10.18 32.89 -17.79
CA PRO A 59 -10.31 33.06 -16.35
C PRO A 59 -10.55 31.73 -15.61
N ARG A 60 -9.81 31.51 -14.52
CA ARG A 60 -10.05 30.38 -13.60
C ARG A 60 -11.28 30.66 -12.73
N ALA A 61 -12.35 29.88 -12.93
CA ALA A 61 -13.44 29.78 -11.98
C ALA A 61 -12.89 29.21 -10.65
N GLY A 62 -12.96 30.01 -9.59
CA GLY A 62 -12.55 29.64 -8.24
C GLY A 62 -13.54 28.67 -7.60
N GLY A 63 -13.41 27.38 -7.91
CA GLY A 63 -14.00 26.31 -7.11
C GLY A 63 -13.14 26.10 -5.86
N ARG A 64 -13.59 26.57 -4.70
CA ARG A 64 -13.01 26.14 -3.42
C ARG A 64 -13.27 24.64 -3.28
N SER A 65 -12.21 23.82 -3.31
CA SER A 65 -12.30 22.41 -2.92
C SER A 65 -12.95 22.32 -1.53
N PRO A 66 -13.86 21.36 -1.29
CA PRO A 66 -14.47 21.18 0.02
C PRO A 66 -13.35 20.95 1.03
N ARG A 67 -13.30 21.76 2.08
CA ARG A 67 -12.34 21.59 3.16
C ARG A 67 -12.75 20.36 3.96
N VAL A 68 -12.23 19.19 3.57
CA VAL A 68 -12.34 17.97 4.38
C VAL A 68 -11.67 18.26 5.71
N THR A 69 -12.45 18.32 6.78
CA THR A 69 -11.95 18.53 8.14
C THR A 69 -11.16 17.29 8.56
N ARG A 70 -9.89 17.49 8.94
CA ARG A 70 -9.03 16.42 9.45
C ARG A 70 -9.51 16.02 10.84
N SER A 71 -10.05 14.82 10.98
CA SER A 71 -10.48 14.25 12.28
C SER A 71 -9.85 12.89 12.55
N ALA A 72 -8.62 12.66 12.07
CA ALA A 72 -7.87 11.47 12.47
C ALA A 72 -7.36 11.64 13.90
N LYS A 73 -7.57 10.62 14.73
CA LYS A 73 -6.79 10.47 15.97
C LYS A 73 -5.29 10.37 15.60
N PRO A 74 -4.34 10.84 16.43
CA PRO A 74 -2.91 10.80 16.13
C PRO A 74 -2.46 9.39 15.68
N GLY A 75 -1.63 9.33 14.63
CA GLY A 75 -1.07 8.07 14.09
C GLY A 75 -1.93 7.33 13.07
N ARG A 76 -3.06 7.88 12.62
CA ARG A 76 -3.94 7.26 11.60
C ARG A 76 -4.11 8.14 10.36
N LEU A 77 -4.43 7.50 9.24
CA LEU A 77 -4.88 8.18 8.04
C LEU A 77 -6.35 8.60 8.17
N ASP A 78 -6.67 9.82 7.76
CA ASP A 78 -8.05 10.23 7.56
C ASP A 78 -8.57 9.82 6.18
N TRP A 79 -9.88 9.97 5.95
CA TRP A 79 -10.49 9.69 4.65
C TRP A 79 -9.87 10.50 3.50
N GLY A 80 -9.44 11.74 3.78
CA GLY A 80 -8.77 12.57 2.80
C GLY A 80 -7.39 12.02 2.43
N ASP A 81 -6.66 11.42 3.37
CA ASP A 81 -5.40 10.74 3.11
C ASP A 81 -5.61 9.51 2.21
N LEU A 82 -6.66 8.70 2.45
CA LEU A 82 -6.98 7.54 1.63
C LEU A 82 -7.31 7.93 0.18
N VAL A 83 -8.14 8.96 -0.01
CA VAL A 83 -8.46 9.49 -1.35
C VAL A 83 -7.19 9.99 -2.04
N ARG A 84 -6.34 10.76 -1.33
CA ARG A 84 -5.06 11.24 -1.89
C ARG A 84 -4.10 10.12 -2.25
N LEU A 85 -4.12 8.99 -1.54
CA LEU A 85 -3.32 7.82 -1.88
C LEU A 85 -3.88 7.15 -3.15
N ALA A 86 -5.20 6.96 -3.23
CA ALA A 86 -5.84 6.42 -4.42
C ALA A 86 -5.58 7.26 -5.67
N GLU A 87 -5.65 8.60 -5.57
CA GLU A 87 -5.30 9.53 -6.64
C GLU A 87 -3.85 9.43 -7.12
N ARG A 88 -2.95 8.91 -6.27
CA ARG A 88 -1.54 8.62 -6.61
C ARG A 88 -1.32 7.20 -7.12
N GLY A 89 -2.39 6.44 -7.36
CA GLY A 89 -2.33 5.08 -7.89
C GLY A 89 -2.13 3.99 -6.84
N HIS A 90 -2.21 4.31 -5.55
CA HIS A 90 -2.23 3.26 -4.52
C HIS A 90 -3.57 2.54 -4.50
N GLU A 91 -3.55 1.23 -4.34
CA GLU A 91 -4.74 0.46 -4.03
C GLU A 91 -5.13 0.66 -2.56
N ILE A 92 -6.42 0.96 -2.34
CA ILE A 92 -7.05 0.99 -1.03
C ILE A 92 -7.91 -0.27 -0.89
N GLY A 93 -7.57 -1.13 0.07
CA GLY A 93 -8.31 -2.35 0.38
C GLY A 93 -9.21 -2.20 1.60
N GLY A 94 -10.13 -3.16 1.78
CA GLY A 94 -10.97 -3.26 2.97
C GLY A 94 -10.24 -3.90 4.15
N HIS A 95 -10.65 -3.56 5.37
CA HIS A 95 -10.07 -4.09 6.62
C HIS A 95 -11.06 -4.18 7.80
N THR A 96 -12.36 -4.31 7.49
CA THR A 96 -13.49 -4.21 8.44
C THR A 96 -13.70 -2.80 9.00
N GLU A 97 -14.94 -2.53 9.40
CA GLU A 97 -15.34 -1.20 9.88
C GLU A 97 -14.62 -0.87 11.20
N SER A 98 -14.59 -1.82 12.12
CA SER A 98 -14.11 -1.61 13.50
C SER A 98 -12.81 -2.33 13.85
N HIS A 99 -12.18 -3.04 12.89
CA HIS A 99 -11.07 -3.96 13.14
C HIS A 99 -11.47 -5.16 14.03
N ALA A 100 -12.72 -5.62 13.90
CA ALA A 100 -13.23 -6.79 14.61
C ALA A 100 -12.47 -8.08 14.24
N ALA A 101 -12.21 -8.94 15.21
CA ALA A 101 -11.71 -10.29 14.98
C ALA A 101 -12.82 -11.16 14.39
N LEU A 102 -12.88 -11.26 13.05
CA LEU A 102 -13.98 -11.90 12.33
C LEU A 102 -14.23 -13.36 12.74
N THR A 103 -13.19 -14.08 13.18
CA THR A 103 -13.27 -15.47 13.65
C THR A 103 -13.83 -15.62 15.07
N GLU A 104 -14.02 -14.51 15.78
CA GLU A 104 -14.42 -14.47 17.20
C GLU A 104 -15.81 -13.84 17.39
N ILE A 105 -16.50 -13.54 16.30
CA ILE A 105 -17.85 -12.95 16.29
C ILE A 105 -18.81 -13.82 15.44
N PRO A 106 -20.13 -13.71 15.65
CA PRO A 106 -21.11 -14.38 14.80
C PRO A 106 -20.95 -14.03 13.32
N LEU A 107 -21.16 -15.01 12.43
CA LEU A 107 -20.95 -14.86 10.98
C LEU A 107 -21.74 -13.69 10.36
N GLU A 108 -22.96 -13.43 10.85
CA GLU A 108 -23.77 -12.30 10.38
C GLU A 108 -23.16 -10.94 10.82
N GLN A 109 -22.54 -10.87 12.00
CA GLN A 109 -21.81 -9.67 12.41
C GLN A 109 -20.55 -9.48 11.56
N ALA A 110 -19.83 -10.57 11.25
CA ALA A 110 -18.70 -10.52 10.32
C ALA A 110 -19.11 -10.00 8.93
N ARG A 111 -20.26 -10.46 8.41
CA ARG A 111 -20.84 -9.95 7.16
C ARG A 111 -21.07 -8.43 7.22
N GLN A 112 -21.67 -7.94 8.31
CA GLN A 112 -21.95 -6.52 8.49
C GLN A 112 -20.67 -5.68 8.58
N GLU A 113 -19.65 -6.14 9.32
CA GLU A 113 -18.34 -5.51 9.43
C GLU A 113 -17.65 -5.35 8.07
N ILE A 114 -17.69 -6.38 7.22
CA ILE A 114 -17.08 -6.36 5.88
C ILE A 114 -17.90 -5.47 4.93
N ALA A 115 -19.23 -5.57 4.97
CA ALA A 115 -20.12 -4.82 4.09
C ALA A 115 -20.06 -3.31 4.37
N ARG A 116 -20.15 -2.89 5.65
CA ARG A 116 -20.11 -1.48 6.03
C ARG A 116 -18.78 -0.82 5.69
N ASP A 117 -17.67 -1.54 5.87
CA ASP A 117 -16.35 -1.06 5.44
C ASP A 117 -16.31 -0.82 3.92
N ARG A 118 -16.78 -1.79 3.14
CA ARG A 118 -16.87 -1.66 1.67
C ARG A 118 -17.77 -0.50 1.26
N ASP A 119 -18.94 -0.36 1.88
CA ASP A 119 -19.88 0.73 1.60
C ASP A 119 -19.27 2.10 1.97
N ALA A 120 -18.52 2.18 3.07
CA ALA A 120 -17.83 3.40 3.48
C ALA A 120 -16.73 3.80 2.48
N LEU A 121 -15.97 2.84 1.97
CA LEU A 121 -14.96 3.06 0.93
C LEU A 121 -15.59 3.48 -0.40
N THR A 122 -16.57 2.73 -0.89
CA THR A 122 -17.23 2.97 -2.19
C THR A 122 -18.01 4.28 -2.22
N SER A 123 -18.72 4.63 -1.12
CA SER A 123 -19.41 5.93 -1.00
C SER A 123 -18.48 7.14 -1.08
N ARG A 124 -17.16 6.95 -0.97
CA ARG A 124 -16.13 7.99 -1.11
C ARG A 124 -15.40 7.94 -2.45
N GLY A 125 -15.92 7.17 -3.41
CA GLY A 125 -15.35 7.03 -4.74
C GLY A 125 -14.10 6.15 -4.81
N LEU A 126 -13.84 5.34 -3.76
CA LEU A 126 -12.79 4.34 -3.78
C LEU A 126 -13.34 3.02 -4.33
N ASP A 127 -12.48 2.24 -4.97
CA ASP A 127 -12.83 0.94 -5.55
C ASP A 127 -12.04 -0.16 -4.84
N PRO A 128 -12.52 -0.67 -3.68
CA PRO A 128 -11.79 -1.68 -2.93
C PRO A 128 -11.90 -3.05 -3.58
N SER A 129 -10.81 -3.54 -4.16
CA SER A 129 -10.72 -4.86 -4.82
C SER A 129 -10.08 -5.94 -3.95
N SER A 130 -9.28 -5.56 -2.96
CA SER A 130 -8.62 -6.48 -2.05
C SER A 130 -9.03 -6.24 -0.59
N PHE A 131 -8.90 -7.28 0.23
CA PHE A 131 -9.24 -7.26 1.64
C PHE A 131 -8.08 -7.75 2.49
N ALA A 132 -7.90 -7.18 3.68
CA ALA A 132 -6.99 -7.70 4.68
C ALA A 132 -7.81 -8.21 5.87
N TYR A 133 -7.65 -9.48 6.27
CA TYR A 133 -8.31 -9.95 7.49
C TYR A 133 -7.67 -9.30 8.73
N PRO A 134 -8.43 -8.71 9.66
CA PRO A 134 -7.93 -8.29 10.96
C PRO A 134 -7.20 -9.42 11.66
N TYR A 135 -6.05 -9.11 12.27
CA TYR A 135 -5.16 -10.09 12.89
C TYR A 135 -4.62 -11.19 11.96
N GLY A 136 -4.90 -11.11 10.65
CA GLY A 136 -4.52 -12.13 9.67
C GLY A 136 -5.32 -13.44 9.74
N LYS A 137 -6.41 -13.48 10.52
CA LYS A 137 -7.19 -14.70 10.78
C LYS A 137 -8.48 -14.73 9.97
N PHE A 138 -8.83 -15.90 9.44
CA PHE A 138 -10.08 -16.15 8.72
C PHE A 138 -10.47 -17.63 8.81
N THR A 139 -11.71 -17.94 8.43
CA THR A 139 -12.19 -19.28 8.11
C THR A 139 -12.65 -19.32 6.65
N ASP A 140 -12.96 -20.50 6.12
CA ASP A 140 -13.49 -20.61 4.75
C ASP A 140 -14.82 -19.87 4.58
N GLU A 141 -15.71 -19.89 5.59
CA GLU A 141 -16.98 -19.15 5.56
C GLU A 141 -16.75 -17.63 5.52
N ILE A 142 -15.73 -17.12 6.21
CA ILE A 142 -15.36 -15.71 6.18
C ILE A 142 -14.76 -15.34 4.82
N ALA A 143 -13.93 -16.21 4.23
CA ALA A 143 -13.40 -16.01 2.89
C ALA A 143 -14.51 -15.98 1.83
N ASP A 144 -15.51 -16.85 1.98
CA ASP A 144 -16.72 -16.86 1.15
C ASP A 144 -17.54 -15.59 1.29
N LEU A 145 -17.68 -15.03 2.50
CA LEU A 145 -18.31 -13.73 2.70
C LEU A 145 -17.56 -12.60 1.99
N VAL A 146 -16.23 -12.56 2.11
CA VAL A 146 -15.40 -11.54 1.44
C VAL A 146 -15.57 -11.62 -0.08
N ARG A 147 -15.56 -12.82 -0.66
CA ARG A 147 -15.88 -13.06 -2.07
C ARG A 147 -17.28 -12.59 -2.44
N ALA A 148 -18.29 -13.02 -1.68
CA ALA A 148 -19.69 -12.69 -1.96
C ALA A 148 -20.00 -11.19 -1.84
N LEU A 149 -19.21 -10.45 -1.06
CA LEU A 149 -19.31 -8.99 -0.91
C LEU A 149 -18.52 -8.23 -1.97
N GLY A 150 -17.95 -8.90 -2.97
CA GLY A 150 -17.41 -8.28 -4.17
C GLY A 150 -15.94 -7.88 -4.11
N TYR A 151 -15.19 -8.41 -3.14
CA TYR A 151 -13.73 -8.37 -3.21
C TYR A 151 -13.23 -9.45 -4.18
N ALA A 152 -12.09 -9.21 -4.82
CA ALA A 152 -11.44 -10.14 -5.75
C ALA A 152 -10.31 -10.95 -5.08
N ALA A 153 -9.79 -10.46 -3.96
CA ALA A 153 -8.74 -11.13 -3.21
C ALA A 153 -8.73 -10.73 -1.74
N ALA A 154 -8.14 -11.56 -0.89
CA ALA A 154 -7.97 -11.30 0.52
C ALA A 154 -6.70 -11.93 1.09
N ARG A 155 -6.05 -11.23 2.02
CA ARG A 155 -4.79 -11.67 2.64
C ARG A 155 -4.91 -11.93 4.14
N GLY A 156 -4.30 -13.02 4.58
CA GLY A 156 -4.09 -13.36 5.99
C GLY A 156 -2.68 -12.98 6.45
N VAL A 157 -2.26 -13.51 7.61
CA VAL A 157 -0.84 -13.53 8.02
C VAL A 157 -0.44 -14.99 8.21
N GLY A 158 0.63 -15.41 7.54
CA GLY A 158 1.08 -16.79 7.51
C GLY A 158 1.65 -17.13 6.13
N GLY A 159 2.84 -17.71 6.11
CA GLY A 159 3.64 -17.88 4.90
C GLY A 159 4.56 -16.68 4.62
N VAL A 160 5.41 -16.81 3.61
CA VAL A 160 6.38 -15.77 3.23
C VAL A 160 6.17 -15.36 1.79
N VAL A 161 6.31 -16.30 0.85
CA VAL A 161 6.13 -16.07 -0.58
C VAL A 161 4.74 -16.55 -1.00
N GLU A 162 4.08 -15.82 -1.89
CA GLU A 162 2.87 -16.27 -2.57
C GLU A 162 3.19 -16.72 -4.01
N THR A 163 2.45 -17.70 -4.55
CA THR A 163 2.61 -18.16 -5.94
C THR A 163 1.92 -17.21 -6.93
N VAL A 164 2.34 -17.26 -8.19
CA VAL A 164 1.62 -16.65 -9.31
C VAL A 164 1.26 -17.76 -10.32
N PRO A 165 -0.03 -18.08 -10.52
CA PRO A 165 -1.19 -17.54 -9.81
C PRO A 165 -1.26 -17.99 -8.33
N PRO A 166 -1.95 -17.26 -7.44
CA PRO A 166 -2.20 -17.72 -6.07
C PRO A 166 -3.07 -18.98 -6.07
N LEU A 167 -2.80 -19.90 -5.14
CA LEU A 167 -3.62 -21.11 -4.97
C LEU A 167 -5.09 -20.77 -4.64
N ASN A 168 -5.28 -19.77 -3.78
CA ASN A 168 -6.60 -19.23 -3.46
C ASN A 168 -6.48 -17.70 -3.28
N PRO A 169 -7.11 -16.88 -4.14
CA PRO A 169 -6.98 -15.43 -4.06
C PRO A 169 -7.59 -14.83 -2.80
N TYR A 170 -8.45 -15.55 -2.07
CA TYR A 170 -9.05 -15.11 -0.80
C TYR A 170 -8.26 -15.56 0.43
N GLN A 171 -7.11 -16.21 0.23
CA GLN A 171 -6.24 -16.72 1.29
C GLN A 171 -4.77 -16.43 0.98
N LEU A 172 -4.48 -15.21 0.48
CA LEU A 172 -3.13 -14.82 0.10
C LEU A 172 -2.17 -14.92 1.29
N ARG A 173 -1.05 -15.59 1.06
CA ARG A 173 0.07 -15.73 2.00
C ARG A 173 0.80 -14.40 2.13
N THR A 174 1.14 -14.05 3.36
CA THR A 174 1.78 -12.78 3.67
C THR A 174 2.62 -12.96 4.93
N PRO A 175 3.90 -12.53 4.93
CA PRO A 175 4.75 -12.56 6.12
C PRO A 175 4.17 -11.70 7.24
N HIS A 176 4.72 -11.91 8.44
CA HIS A 176 4.44 -11.00 9.54
C HIS A 176 4.82 -9.57 9.17
N SER A 177 4.04 -8.63 9.68
CA SER A 177 4.24 -7.21 9.42
C SER A 177 5.59 -6.72 9.89
N ALA A 178 6.13 -5.73 9.18
CA ALA A 178 7.34 -5.05 9.60
C ALA A 178 7.16 -4.44 11.00
N ARG A 179 8.20 -4.58 11.82
CA ARG A 179 8.24 -4.15 13.22
C ARG A 179 9.42 -3.22 13.47
N THR A 180 9.57 -2.74 14.69
CA THR A 180 10.65 -1.82 15.10
C THR A 180 12.06 -2.39 14.90
N TRP A 181 12.19 -3.72 14.80
CA TRP A 181 13.44 -4.42 14.54
C TRP A 181 13.57 -4.93 13.10
N THR A 182 12.58 -4.72 12.24
CA THR A 182 12.66 -5.13 10.83
C THR A 182 13.59 -4.17 10.08
N THR A 183 14.64 -4.71 9.46
CA THR A 183 15.61 -3.96 8.67
C THR A 183 15.32 -4.01 7.18
N ALA A 184 15.86 -3.07 6.42
CA ALA A 184 15.83 -3.10 4.96
C ALA A 184 16.44 -4.39 4.39
N ASP A 185 17.58 -4.84 4.95
CA ASP A 185 18.23 -6.10 4.55
C ASP A 185 17.34 -7.32 4.77
N HIS A 186 16.56 -7.34 5.86
CA HIS A 186 15.60 -8.41 6.10
C HIS A 186 14.51 -8.42 5.02
N LEU A 187 13.93 -7.27 4.69
CA LEU A 187 12.92 -7.13 3.64
C LEU A 187 13.48 -7.49 2.25
N ALA A 188 14.71 -7.09 1.96
CA ALA A 188 15.44 -7.49 0.75
C ALA A 188 15.62 -9.01 0.68
N GLY A 189 16.00 -9.65 1.80
CA GLY A 189 16.10 -11.11 1.90
C GLY A 189 14.78 -11.82 1.59
N LEU A 190 13.65 -11.34 2.12
CA LEU A 190 12.33 -11.88 1.79
C LEU A 190 12.00 -11.70 0.31
N THR A 191 12.38 -10.56 -0.29
CA THR A 191 12.14 -10.27 -1.71
C THR A 191 12.95 -11.22 -2.61
N LEU A 192 14.21 -11.47 -2.27
CA LEU A 192 15.07 -12.43 -2.98
C LEU A 192 14.57 -13.87 -2.83
N ALA A 193 14.01 -14.24 -1.68
CA ALA A 193 13.37 -15.54 -1.50
C ALA A 193 12.14 -15.69 -2.42
N ALA A 194 11.29 -14.67 -2.51
CA ALA A 194 10.16 -14.65 -3.43
C ALA A 194 10.61 -14.78 -4.90
N GLN A 195 11.73 -14.14 -5.26
CA GLN A 195 12.33 -14.29 -6.58
C GLN A 195 12.79 -15.69 -6.88
N HIS A 196 13.48 -16.32 -5.93
CA HIS A 196 13.97 -17.68 -6.08
C HIS A 196 12.83 -18.69 -6.22
N GLU A 197 11.71 -18.47 -5.52
CA GLU A 197 10.51 -19.29 -5.60
C GLU A 197 9.61 -18.94 -6.80
N GLU A 198 10.04 -18.03 -7.68
CA GLU A 198 9.26 -17.53 -8.83
C GLU A 198 7.85 -17.01 -8.44
N GLY A 199 7.76 -16.49 -7.22
CA GLY A 199 6.53 -15.97 -6.62
C GLY A 199 6.53 -14.46 -6.46
N TRP A 200 5.64 -14.00 -5.59
CA TRP A 200 5.47 -12.59 -5.26
C TRP A 200 5.30 -12.41 -3.74
N LEU A 201 5.52 -11.18 -3.29
CA LEU A 201 5.61 -10.84 -1.88
C LEU A 201 4.64 -9.71 -1.55
N ILE A 202 3.81 -9.90 -0.54
CA ILE A 202 2.98 -8.83 0.03
C ILE A 202 3.65 -8.39 1.34
N LEU A 203 4.03 -7.12 1.47
CA LEU A 203 4.70 -6.64 2.69
C LEU A 203 3.77 -5.71 3.50
N PRO A 204 3.30 -6.14 4.68
CA PRO A 204 2.45 -5.29 5.50
C PRO A 204 3.27 -4.35 6.39
N PHE A 205 3.00 -3.05 6.26
CA PHE A 205 3.48 -1.98 7.13
C PHE A 205 2.31 -1.35 7.88
N HIS A 206 2.47 -1.05 9.16
CA HIS A 206 1.43 -0.39 9.95
C HIS A 206 1.71 1.11 10.07
N HIS A 207 2.84 1.46 10.67
CA HIS A 207 3.23 2.84 10.92
C HIS A 207 4.63 3.10 10.36
N ILE A 208 4.80 4.17 9.56
CA ILE A 208 6.13 4.65 9.16
C ILE A 208 6.45 5.90 9.98
N GLY A 209 7.40 5.81 10.90
CA GLY A 209 7.69 6.92 11.80
C GLY A 209 8.78 6.67 12.83
N HIS A 210 9.06 7.69 13.64
CA HIS A 210 10.08 7.64 14.69
C HIS A 210 9.52 7.23 16.06
N ASP A 211 8.19 7.11 16.18
CA ASP A 211 7.52 6.77 17.44
C ASP A 211 7.76 5.31 17.83
N ARG A 212 8.38 5.11 18.98
CA ARG A 212 8.70 3.80 19.56
C ARG A 212 7.59 3.22 20.43
N GLY A 213 6.45 3.91 20.59
CA GLY A 213 5.33 3.46 21.42
C GLY A 213 4.60 2.21 20.89
N SER A 214 4.80 1.85 19.61
CA SER A 214 4.26 0.63 18.99
C SER A 214 5.39 -0.25 18.45
N THR A 215 5.31 -1.56 18.68
CA THR A 215 6.22 -2.54 18.07
C THR A 215 6.02 -2.68 16.56
N TYR A 216 4.91 -2.17 16.02
CA TYR A 216 4.58 -2.17 14.59
C TYR A 216 5.06 -0.92 13.84
N THR A 217 5.90 -0.09 14.46
CA THR A 217 6.54 1.04 13.78
C THR A 217 7.73 0.58 12.95
N THR A 218 7.74 0.92 11.66
CA THR A 218 8.92 0.86 10.80
C THR A 218 9.58 2.23 10.75
N GLN A 219 10.89 2.28 10.99
CA GLN A 219 11.62 3.54 10.93
C GLN A 219 11.70 4.04 9.48
N PRO A 220 11.52 5.35 9.21
CA PRO A 220 11.58 5.91 7.86
C PRO A 220 12.88 5.58 7.12
N GLY A 221 14.01 5.52 7.83
CA GLY A 221 15.30 5.14 7.25
C GLY A 221 15.32 3.70 6.74
N GLN A 222 14.74 2.75 7.47
CA GLN A 222 14.65 1.35 7.03
C GLN A 222 13.66 1.18 5.86
N PHE A 223 12.53 1.90 5.91
CA PHE A 223 11.56 1.89 4.81
C PHE A 223 12.16 2.48 3.52
N THR A 224 12.82 3.63 3.61
CA THR A 224 13.43 4.30 2.45
C THR A 224 14.58 3.47 1.88
N ALA A 225 15.47 2.93 2.73
CA ALA A 225 16.56 2.06 2.28
C ALA A 225 16.05 0.82 1.53
N TYR A 226 14.93 0.24 1.94
CA TYR A 226 14.32 -0.87 1.21
C TYR A 226 13.72 -0.43 -0.14
N LEU A 227 13.06 0.73 -0.19
CA LEU A 227 12.56 1.29 -1.46
C LEU A 227 13.70 1.60 -2.43
N ASP A 228 14.80 2.19 -1.95
CA ASP A 228 15.99 2.46 -2.76
C ASP A 228 16.58 1.15 -3.30
N TRP A 229 16.69 0.13 -2.44
CA TRP A 229 17.14 -1.21 -2.84
C TRP A 229 16.28 -1.85 -3.96
N LEU A 230 14.96 -1.66 -3.90
CA LEU A 230 14.02 -2.11 -4.95
C LEU A 230 14.25 -1.36 -6.26
N VAL A 231 14.37 -0.03 -6.20
CA VAL A 231 14.59 0.83 -7.37
C VAL A 231 15.91 0.51 -8.05
N GLU A 232 16.99 0.34 -7.30
CA GLU A 232 18.32 -0.03 -7.82
C GLU A 232 18.33 -1.34 -8.61
N ARG A 233 17.37 -2.23 -8.34
CA ARG A 233 17.26 -3.56 -8.94
C ARG A 233 16.12 -3.68 -9.94
N ASP A 234 15.45 -2.57 -10.25
CA ASP A 234 14.27 -2.53 -11.12
C ASP A 234 13.19 -3.54 -10.68
N MET A 235 13.01 -3.68 -9.35
CA MET A 235 12.03 -4.61 -8.79
C MET A 235 10.61 -4.07 -8.97
N PRO A 236 9.70 -4.83 -9.60
CA PRO A 236 8.35 -4.36 -9.86
C PRO A 236 7.55 -4.32 -8.55
N VAL A 237 7.03 -3.14 -8.22
CA VAL A 237 6.09 -2.92 -7.13
C VAL A 237 4.75 -2.52 -7.75
N ILE A 238 3.73 -3.37 -7.63
CA ILE A 238 2.42 -3.11 -8.23
C ILE A 238 1.30 -3.40 -7.24
N PRO A 239 0.09 -2.85 -7.44
CA PRO A 239 -1.08 -3.16 -6.64
C PRO A 239 -1.43 -4.67 -6.61
N VAL A 240 -1.99 -5.14 -5.49
CA VAL A 240 -2.47 -6.52 -5.35
C VAL A 240 -3.47 -6.86 -6.46
N ARG A 241 -4.42 -5.95 -6.75
CA ARG A 241 -5.41 -6.12 -7.82
C ARG A 241 -4.79 -6.41 -9.18
N GLU A 242 -3.61 -5.85 -9.45
CA GLU A 242 -2.93 -6.03 -10.72
C GLU A 242 -2.28 -7.41 -10.82
N VAL A 243 -1.70 -7.91 -9.72
CA VAL A 243 -1.23 -9.30 -9.65
C VAL A 243 -2.37 -10.28 -9.88
N ILE A 244 -3.49 -10.05 -9.19
CA ILE A 244 -4.69 -10.90 -9.29
C ILE A 244 -5.29 -10.85 -10.71
N ALA A 245 -5.32 -9.69 -11.35
CA ALA A 245 -5.81 -9.56 -12.72
C ALA A 245 -4.92 -10.26 -13.76
N ARG A 246 -3.59 -10.31 -13.53
CA ARG A 246 -2.64 -11.00 -14.41
C ARG A 246 -2.63 -12.53 -14.23
N ALA A 247 -3.10 -13.00 -13.08
CA ALA A 247 -3.11 -14.40 -12.69
C ALA A 247 -4.35 -15.18 -13.19
N ASN A 248 -5.40 -14.46 -13.63
CA ASN A 248 -6.63 -15.01 -14.19
C ASN A 248 -6.63 -14.89 -15.72
#